data_AF-A0A3M0XFI5-F1
#
_entry.id   AF-A0A3M0XFI5-F1
#
_cell.length_a   1.000
_cell.length_b   1.000
_cell.length_c   1.000
_cell.angle_alpha   90.00
_cell.angle_beta   90.00
_cell.angle_gamma   90.00
#
_symmetry.space_group_name_H-M   'P 1'
#
loop_
_entity.id
_entity.type
_entity.pdbx_description
1 polymer ?
#
loop_
_entity_poly.entity_id
_entity_poly.type
_entity_poly.pdbx_seq_one_letter_code
_entity_poly.pdbx_strand_id
1 'polypeptide(L)'
;MMMSGKLVIPALRAHMGDWIYYVTFLTMRDIAERVSVAEEIHTSKSLNKLIQRQLTNRATQIKDYLLHQPQRFFNALVIGVYGGSPQWFELALRKSQSLDPEDLPGY
;
A
#
# COMPACT_ATOMS: atom_id res chain seq x y z
N MET A 1 14.12 -18.83 -2.78
CA MET A 1 14.00 -17.52 -3.45
C MET A 1 13.03 -17.69 -4.61
N MET A 2 11.72 -17.46 -4.38
CA MET A 2 10.74 -17.54 -5.47
C MET A 2 10.76 -16.22 -6.24
N MET A 3 10.96 -16.29 -7.55
CA MET A 3 10.86 -15.12 -8.42
C MET A 3 9.41 -14.63 -8.38
N SER A 4 9.22 -13.48 -7.75
CA SER A 4 7.91 -12.87 -7.62
C SER A 4 7.43 -12.43 -9.01
N GLY A 5 6.34 -13.02 -9.50
CA GLY A 5 5.77 -12.68 -10.81
C GLY A 5 5.43 -11.19 -10.91
N LYS A 6 5.31 -10.70 -12.16
CA LYS A 6 4.91 -9.31 -12.45
C LYS A 6 3.64 -8.95 -11.68
N LEU A 7 3.71 -7.96 -10.80
CA LEU A 7 2.57 -7.44 -10.06
C LEU A 7 1.92 -6.32 -10.87
N VAL A 8 0.63 -6.48 -11.19
CA VAL A 8 -0.19 -5.45 -11.82
C VAL A 8 -1.39 -5.20 -10.92
N ILE A 9 -1.53 -3.97 -10.44
CA ILE A 9 -2.57 -3.56 -9.50
C ILE A 9 -3.21 -2.26 -9.96
N PRO A 10 -4.53 -2.10 -9.78
CA PRO A 10 -5.17 -0.80 -9.96
C PRO A 10 -4.74 0.13 -8.83
N ALA A 11 -4.47 1.38 -9.15
CA ALA A 11 -4.12 2.39 -8.15
C ALA A 11 -4.76 3.72 -8.49
N LEU A 12 -5.23 4.43 -7.47
CA LEU A 12 -5.66 5.81 -7.58
C LEU A 12 -4.44 6.71 -7.35
N ARG A 13 -4.11 7.52 -8.35
CA ARG A 13 -3.10 8.56 -8.23
C ARG A 13 -3.71 9.75 -7.50
N ALA A 14 -3.07 10.15 -6.40
CA ALA A 14 -3.42 11.33 -5.64
C ALA A 14 -2.23 12.29 -5.55
N HIS A 15 -2.54 13.55 -5.30
CA HIS A 15 -1.57 14.63 -5.17
C HIS A 15 -1.92 15.50 -3.97
N MET A 16 -0.95 15.77 -3.10
CA MET A 16 -1.12 16.63 -1.94
C MET A 16 0.17 17.41 -1.65
N GLY A 17 0.11 18.74 -1.70
CA GLY A 17 1.31 19.59 -1.62
C GLY A 17 2.25 19.25 -2.78
N ASP A 18 3.48 18.84 -2.46
CA ASP A 18 4.48 18.38 -3.45
C ASP A 18 4.52 16.85 -3.60
N TRP A 19 3.63 16.12 -2.93
CA TRP A 19 3.63 14.66 -2.92
C TRP A 19 2.67 14.09 -3.93
N ILE A 20 3.18 13.23 -4.83
CA ILE A 20 2.38 12.30 -5.61
C ILE A 20 2.44 10.94 -4.91
N TYR A 21 1.29 10.36 -4.64
CA TYR A 21 1.19 9.03 -4.04
C TYR A 21 0.07 8.22 -4.69
N TYR A 22 0.13 6.92 -4.47
CA TYR A 22 -0.76 5.96 -5.10
C TYR A 22 -1.45 5.14 -4.02
N VAL A 23 -2.77 5.12 -4.07
CA VAL A 23 -3.61 4.33 -3.16
C VAL A 23 -4.03 3.06 -3.90
N THR A 24 -3.75 1.92 -3.30
CA THR A 24 -4.03 0.60 -3.89
C THR A 24 -4.26 -0.42 -2.78
N PHE A 25 -4.75 -1.60 -3.15
CA PHE A 25 -4.94 -2.72 -2.25
C PHE A 25 -3.94 -3.82 -2.59
N LEU A 26 -3.25 -4.31 -1.57
CA LEU A 26 -2.29 -5.41 -1.67
C LEU A 26 -2.67 -6.51 -0.69
N THR A 27 -2.39 -7.76 -1.06
CA THR A 27 -2.46 -8.84 -0.08
C THR A 27 -1.28 -8.75 0.89
N MET A 28 -1.43 -9.26 2.11
CA MET A 28 -0.31 -9.36 3.06
C MET A 28 0.84 -10.21 2.49
N ARG A 29 0.53 -11.17 1.61
CA ARG A 29 1.53 -11.95 0.87
C ARG A 29 2.33 -11.07 -0.09
N ASP A 30 1.67 -10.22 -0.88
CA ASP A 30 2.36 -9.29 -1.78
C ASP A 30 3.29 -8.36 -1.01
N ILE A 31 2.81 -7.85 0.14
CA ILE A 31 3.62 -7.01 1.03
C ILE A 31 4.85 -7.80 1.51
N ALA A 32 4.67 -9.02 2.02
CA ALA A 32 5.76 -9.84 2.53
C ALA A 32 6.80 -10.23 1.46
N GLU A 33 6.37 -10.41 0.20
CA GLU A 33 7.26 -10.79 -0.91
C GLU A 33 8.02 -9.59 -1.52
N ARG A 34 7.48 -8.38 -1.42
CA ARG A 34 7.94 -7.22 -2.23
C ARG A 34 8.36 -6.00 -1.42
N VAL A 35 7.98 -5.92 -0.14
CA VAL A 35 8.30 -4.78 0.73
C VAL A 35 9.41 -5.18 1.69
N SER A 36 10.57 -4.55 1.52
CA SER A 36 11.66 -4.66 2.49
C SER A 36 11.46 -3.65 3.61
N VAL A 37 11.66 -4.10 4.85
CA VAL A 37 11.73 -3.19 6.01
C VAL A 37 13.01 -2.39 5.84
N ALA A 38 12.86 -1.09 5.57
CA ALA A 38 13.93 -0.18 5.19
C ALA A 38 14.92 0.11 6.34
N GLU A 39 15.66 -0.90 6.80
CA GLU A 39 16.85 -0.65 7.63
C GLU A 39 17.94 0.12 6.87
N GLU A 40 17.93 0.09 5.53
CA GLU A 40 19.03 0.61 4.69
C GLU A 40 18.80 1.98 4.02
N ILE A 41 17.65 2.64 4.18
CA ILE A 41 17.44 3.95 3.53
C ILE A 41 17.99 5.07 4.42
N HIS A 42 19.29 5.29 4.30
CA HIS A 42 20.05 6.37 4.93
C HIS A 42 19.53 7.75 4.49
N THR A 43 18.74 8.42 5.33
CA THR A 43 18.59 9.89 5.18
C THR A 43 18.59 10.66 6.50
N SER A 44 18.44 10.01 7.67
CA SER A 44 18.67 10.68 8.96
C SER A 44 18.73 9.64 10.09
N LYS A 45 19.84 9.57 10.83
CA LYS A 45 19.99 8.68 12.00
C LYS A 45 18.88 8.92 13.04
N SER A 46 18.34 10.12 13.12
CA SER A 46 17.29 10.51 14.06
C SER A 46 15.90 10.08 13.59
N LEU A 47 15.59 10.28 12.31
CA LEU A 47 14.33 9.85 11.70
C LEU A 47 14.24 8.32 11.64
N ASN A 48 15.33 7.66 11.29
CA ASN A 48 15.42 6.20 11.24
C ASN A 48 15.23 5.60 12.65
N LYS A 49 15.84 6.18 13.68
CA LYS A 49 15.63 5.73 15.08
C LYS A 49 14.19 5.91 15.57
N LEU A 50 13.52 7.02 15.22
CA LEU A 50 12.12 7.26 15.61
C LEU A 50 11.16 6.32 14.89
N ILE A 51 11.36 6.11 13.58
CA ILE A 51 10.59 5.16 12.77
C ILE A 51 10.80 3.73 13.26
N GLN A 52 12.05 3.31 13.49
CA GLN A 52 12.39 1.97 13.99
C GLN A 52 11.82 1.70 15.39
N ARG A 53 11.86 2.68 16.30
CA ARG A 53 11.28 2.55 17.66
C ARG A 53 9.75 2.47 17.64
N GLN A 54 9.09 3.16 16.72
CA GLN A 54 7.64 3.10 16.58
C GLN A 54 7.18 1.81 15.87
N LEU A 55 7.93 1.33 14.88
CA LEU A 55 7.62 0.11 14.14
C LEU A 55 7.81 -1.15 15.00
N THR A 56 8.87 -1.25 15.81
CA THR A 56 9.19 -2.49 16.55
C THR A 56 8.09 -2.92 17.52
N ASN A 57 7.57 -2.01 18.35
CA ASN A 57 6.50 -2.37 19.29
C ASN A 57 5.11 -2.44 18.63
N ARG A 58 4.84 -1.62 17.61
CA ARG A 58 3.53 -1.61 16.94
C ARG A 58 3.36 -2.76 15.95
N ALA A 59 4.42 -3.21 15.28
CA ALA A 59 4.33 -4.30 14.32
C ALA A 59 3.81 -5.59 14.96
N THR A 60 4.29 -5.92 16.16
CA THR A 60 3.80 -7.09 16.93
C THR A 60 2.31 -6.93 17.27
N GLN A 61 1.90 -5.76 17.76
CA GLN A 61 0.49 -5.48 18.08
C GLN A 61 -0.41 -5.53 16.84
N ILE A 62 0.04 -5.00 15.71
CA ILE A 62 -0.68 -5.03 14.44
C ILE A 62 -0.81 -6.46 13.94
N LYS A 63 0.27 -7.25 13.99
CA LYS A 63 0.25 -8.67 13.64
C LYS A 63 -0.74 -9.42 14.51
N ASP A 64 -0.69 -9.24 15.84
CA ASP A 64 -1.59 -9.91 16.76
C ASP A 64 -3.06 -9.49 16.52
N TYR A 65 -3.33 -8.21 16.28
CA TYR A 65 -4.65 -7.72 15.90
C TYR A 65 -5.15 -8.37 14.60
N LEU A 66 -4.35 -8.32 13.54
CA LEU A 66 -4.72 -8.85 12.23
C LEU A 66 -4.96 -10.37 12.25
N LEU A 67 -4.31 -11.10 13.17
CA LEU A 67 -4.49 -12.56 13.32
C LEU A 67 -5.74 -12.92 14.13
N HIS A 68 -6.06 -12.15 15.18
CA HIS A 68 -7.07 -12.54 16.16
C HIS A 68 -8.39 -11.75 16.09
N GLN A 69 -8.43 -10.57 15.46
CA GLN A 69 -9.65 -9.80 15.25
C GLN A 69 -10.34 -10.24 13.95
N PRO A 70 -11.53 -10.88 13.98
CA PRO A 70 -12.21 -11.35 12.77
C PRO A 70 -12.47 -10.27 11.71
N GLN A 71 -12.74 -9.03 12.12
CA GLN A 71 -13.02 -7.93 11.20
C GLN A 71 -11.79 -7.45 10.44
N ARG A 72 -10.58 -7.66 11.00
CA ARG A 72 -9.28 -7.25 10.43
C ARG A 72 -9.26 -5.81 9.89
N PHE A 73 -10.03 -4.91 10.49
CA PHE A 73 -10.15 -3.54 10.02
C PHE A 73 -8.90 -2.75 10.40
N PHE A 74 -8.08 -2.44 9.40
CA PHE A 74 -6.82 -1.72 9.54
C PHE A 74 -6.77 -0.56 8.55
N ASN A 75 -6.25 0.59 8.97
CA ASN A 75 -6.38 1.83 8.21
C ASN A 75 -5.68 1.79 6.83
N ALA A 76 -4.36 1.76 6.83
CA ALA A 76 -3.51 1.85 5.67
C ALA A 76 -2.05 1.60 6.08
N LEU A 77 -1.28 0.99 5.18
CA LEU A 77 0.18 0.95 5.26
C LEU A 77 0.74 2.00 4.31
N VAL A 78 1.61 2.87 4.83
CA VAL A 78 2.34 3.84 4.01
C VAL A 78 3.70 3.22 3.65
N ILE A 79 3.92 3.01 2.35
CA ILE A 79 5.11 2.35 1.84
C ILE A 79 5.91 3.35 0.99
N GLY A 80 7.18 3.54 1.35
CA GLY A 80 8.12 4.29 0.51
C GLY A 80 8.64 3.40 -0.62
N VAL A 81 8.57 3.90 -1.85
CA VAL A 81 9.18 3.24 -3.02
C VAL A 81 10.50 3.96 -3.30
N TYR A 82 11.62 3.23 -3.23
CA TYR A 82 12.96 3.75 -3.51
C TYR A 82 13.58 3.00 -4.69
N GLY A 83 14.16 3.73 -5.65
CA GLY A 83 14.85 3.14 -6.79
C GLY A 83 13.97 2.37 -7.79
N GLY A 84 12.66 2.28 -7.56
CA GLY A 84 11.72 1.65 -8.48
C GLY A 84 11.36 2.56 -9.66
N SER A 85 11.15 1.98 -10.85
CA SER A 85 10.53 2.64 -12.00
C SER A 85 9.18 1.97 -12.29
N PRO A 86 8.14 2.23 -11.48
CA PRO A 86 6.81 1.69 -11.75
C PRO A 86 6.32 2.19 -13.11
N GLN A 87 5.83 1.27 -13.94
CA GLN A 87 5.17 1.62 -15.19
C GLN A 87 3.69 1.92 -14.92
N TRP A 88 3.27 3.12 -15.31
CA TRP A 88 1.90 3.57 -15.13
C TRP A 88 1.12 3.37 -16.42
N PHE A 89 0.00 2.67 -16.32
CA PHE A 89 -0.97 2.55 -17.40
C PHE A 89 -2.19 3.36 -17.00
N GLU A 90 -2.27 4.59 -17.50
CA GLU A 90 -3.39 5.49 -17.20
C GLU A 90 -4.66 5.00 -17.90
N LEU A 91 -5.73 4.82 -17.12
CA LEU A 91 -7.04 4.42 -17.63
C LEU A 91 -7.94 5.66 -17.69
N ALA A 92 -8.29 6.08 -18.90
CA ALA A 92 -9.26 7.14 -19.09
C ALA A 92 -10.69 6.59 -18.85
N LEU A 93 -11.33 7.02 -17.76
CA LEU A 93 -12.72 6.70 -17.52
C LEU A 93 -13.60 7.47 -18.51
N ARG A 94 -14.50 6.76 -19.18
CA ARG A 94 -15.57 7.35 -20.00
C ARG A 94 -16.90 7.01 -19.40
N LYS A 95 -17.88 7.90 -19.58
CA LYS A 95 -19.26 7.62 -19.18
C LYS A 95 -19.76 6.44 -20.03
N SER A 96 -20.11 5.35 -19.36
CA SER A 96 -20.80 4.24 -20.02
C SER A 96 -22.24 4.68 -20.33
N GLN A 97 -22.72 4.39 -21.53
CA GLN A 97 -24.13 4.61 -21.88
C GLN A 97 -25.04 3.51 -21.30
N SER A 98 -24.46 2.44 -20.73
CA SER A 98 -25.16 1.22 -20.32
C SER A 98 -25.01 0.89 -18.83
N LEU A 99 -24.51 1.81 -18.02
CA LEU A 99 -24.40 1.63 -16.56
C LEU A 99 -25.05 2.83 -15.90
N ASP A 100 -26.30 2.66 -15.45
CA ASP A 100 -26.94 3.63 -14.57
C ASP A 100 -26.53 3.35 -13.12
N PRO A 101 -26.10 4.38 -12.35
CA PRO A 101 -25.73 4.20 -10.94
C PRO A 101 -26.83 3.60 -10.07
N GLU A 102 -28.09 3.71 -10.49
CA GLU A 102 -29.27 3.13 -9.83
C GLU A 102 -29.32 1.60 -9.95
N ASP A 103 -28.63 1.02 -10.94
CA ASP A 103 -28.56 -0.44 -11.14
C ASP A 103 -27.48 -1.11 -10.27
N LEU A 104 -26.70 -0.34 -9.52
CA LEU A 104 -25.66 -0.88 -8.64
C LEU A 104 -26.28 -1.49 -7.38
N PRO A 105 -25.82 -2.69 -6.95
CA PRO A 105 -26.32 -3.30 -5.73
C PRO A 105 -26.03 -2.38 -4.53
N GLY A 106 -27.05 -2.15 -3.71
CA GLY A 106 -26.88 -1.50 -2.41
C GLY A 106 -26.11 -2.44 -1.48
N TYR A 107 -24.96 -1.98 -1.00
CA TYR A 107 -24.17 -2.66 0.03
C TYR A 107 -24.57 -2.17 1.42
#